data_AF-A0A941S2X8-F1
#
_entry.id   AF-A0A941S2X8-F1
#
_cell.length_a   1.000
_cell.length_b   1.000
_cell.length_c   1.000
_cell.angle_alpha   90.00
_cell.angle_beta   90.00
_cell.angle_gamma   90.00
#
_symmetry.space_group_name_H-M   'P 1'
#
loop_
_entity.id
_entity.type
_entity.pdbx_description
1 polymer ?
#
loop_
_entity_poly.entity_id
_entity_poly.type
_entity_poly.pdbx_seq_one_letter_code
_entity_poly.pdbx_strand_id
1 'polypeptide(L)'
;MSRSRFSVFVAAFLVLAVGIMTTIVIQRHNLIPPNRVENEPERYEMLIAGLANRNDAPPLVEVSTGQLPMFPENFDWSEQERVMKVWGRIMQTDDSLLFESFINHLHDASYALTANCLAHRNASNLSVGDLCRKAVWARFNFAIVHLTKEGGDRSDRIRLDLGMTDIGSWRSTRSGKCLWELQLEACQLASEAIEADQHISREARDRIQSNLRERITALNKSRSPLFFPVDWDACILFDPSKAERARKEIALGRDERPE
;
A
#
# COMPACT_ATOMS: atom_id res chain seq x y z
N MET A 1 -13.02 -43.56 47.32
CA MET A 1 -13.54 -42.92 46.09
C MET A 1 -12.61 -41.76 45.70
N SER A 2 -11.55 -42.06 44.95
CA SER A 2 -11.36 -41.72 43.52
C SER A 2 -11.17 -40.22 43.20
N ARG A 3 -10.16 -39.57 43.80
CA ARG A 3 -9.58 -38.30 43.28
C ARG A 3 -8.36 -38.49 42.36
N SER A 4 -7.80 -39.69 42.30
CA SER A 4 -6.57 -39.95 41.53
C SER A 4 -6.79 -40.16 40.02
N ARG A 5 -8.02 -40.45 39.58
CA ARG A 5 -8.30 -40.71 38.15
C ARG A 5 -8.50 -39.45 37.31
N PHE A 6 -8.83 -38.30 37.91
CA PHE A 6 -9.12 -37.08 37.15
C PHE A 6 -7.86 -36.38 36.64
N SER A 7 -6.73 -36.50 37.35
CA SER A 7 -5.47 -35.83 36.99
C SER A 7 -4.80 -36.43 35.74
N VAL A 8 -4.96 -37.73 35.53
CA VAL A 8 -4.32 -38.45 34.40
C VAL A 8 -4.97 -38.10 33.06
N PHE A 9 -6.29 -37.84 33.05
CA PHE A 9 -7.00 -37.50 31.80
C PHE A 9 -6.66 -36.09 31.28
N VAL A 10 -6.42 -35.13 32.17
CA VAL A 10 -6.08 -33.74 31.76
C VAL A 10 -4.67 -33.68 31.16
N ALA A 11 -3.72 -34.41 31.72
CA ALA A 11 -2.35 -34.47 31.20
C ALA A 11 -2.30 -35.15 29.81
N ALA A 12 -3.08 -36.21 29.59
CA ALA A 12 -3.14 -36.89 28.29
C ALA A 12 -3.74 -36.01 27.18
N PHE A 13 -4.75 -35.19 27.49
CA PHE A 13 -5.36 -34.27 26.51
C PHE A 13 -4.42 -33.14 26.09
N LEU A 14 -3.63 -32.60 27.02
CA LEU A 14 -2.66 -31.54 26.73
C LEU A 14 -1.52 -32.02 25.82
N VAL A 15 -1.02 -33.25 26.01
CA VAL A 15 0.02 -33.82 25.15
C VAL A 15 -0.50 -34.08 23.72
N LEU A 16 -1.75 -34.54 23.59
CA LEU A 16 -2.36 -34.78 22.27
C LEU A 16 -2.62 -33.47 21.51
N ALA A 17 -3.09 -32.42 22.20
CA ALA A 17 -3.36 -31.12 21.60
C ALA A 17 -2.08 -30.42 21.11
N VAL A 18 -0.98 -30.53 21.87
CA VAL A 18 0.34 -29.99 21.45
C VAL A 18 0.89 -30.76 20.26
N GLY A 19 0.74 -32.09 20.23
CA GLY A 19 1.18 -32.93 19.09
C GLY A 19 0.43 -32.68 17.79
N ILE A 20 -0.89 -32.44 17.85
CA ILE A 20 -1.69 -32.10 16.66
C ILE A 20 -1.31 -30.71 16.13
N MET A 21 -1.10 -29.73 17.02
CA MET A 21 -0.68 -28.37 16.62
C MET A 21 0.72 -28.35 15.98
N THR A 22 1.69 -29.11 16.49
CA THR A 22 3.02 -29.19 15.86
C THR A 22 2.99 -29.91 14.51
N THR A 23 2.16 -30.94 14.35
CA THR A 23 2.03 -31.64 13.06
C THR A 23 1.40 -30.75 11.99
N ILE A 24 0.41 -29.91 12.35
CA ILE A 24 -0.21 -28.95 11.43
C ILE A 24 0.77 -27.84 11.01
N VAL A 25 1.63 -27.38 11.92
CA VAL A 25 2.67 -26.39 11.61
C VAL A 25 3.75 -26.98 10.68
N ILE A 26 4.13 -28.24 10.86
CA ILE A 26 5.13 -28.91 9.99
C ILE A 26 4.55 -29.23 8.60
N GLN A 27 3.27 -29.60 8.49
CA GLN A 27 2.64 -29.85 7.19
C GLN A 27 2.44 -28.59 6.34
N ARG A 28 2.29 -27.41 6.95
CA ARG A 28 2.20 -26.15 6.18
C ARG A 28 3.49 -25.75 5.48
N HIS A 29 4.65 -26.21 5.95
CA HIS A 29 5.94 -25.90 5.32
C HIS A 29 6.32 -26.83 4.15
N ASN A 30 5.64 -27.97 3.97
CA ASN A 30 6.02 -28.99 2.97
C ASN A 30 5.05 -29.13 1.78
N LEU A 31 4.11 -28.19 1.58
CA LEU A 31 3.16 -28.20 0.45
C LEU A 31 3.42 -27.13 -0.61
N ILE A 32 4.61 -26.53 -0.65
CA ILE A 32 5.03 -25.76 -1.82
C ILE A 32 5.66 -26.77 -2.79
N PRO A 33 5.00 -27.11 -3.91
CA PRO A 33 5.59 -28.00 -4.90
C PRO A 33 6.92 -27.38 -5.38
N PRO A 34 8.03 -28.14 -5.42
CA PRO A 34 9.37 -27.64 -5.73
C PRO A 34 9.56 -27.18 -7.19
N ASN A 35 8.47 -26.98 -7.95
CA ASN A 35 8.48 -26.69 -9.38
C ASN A 35 7.85 -25.33 -9.74
N ARG A 36 7.77 -24.38 -8.80
CA ARG A 36 7.11 -23.07 -8.99
C ARG A 36 8.05 -21.90 -9.26
N VAL A 37 9.35 -22.14 -9.40
CA VAL A 37 10.38 -21.08 -9.32
C VAL A 37 10.72 -20.42 -10.67
N GLU A 38 10.42 -21.04 -11.82
CA GLU A 38 11.10 -20.61 -13.05
C GLU A 38 10.66 -19.25 -13.65
N ASN A 39 9.44 -18.74 -13.41
CA ASN A 39 8.98 -17.50 -14.08
C ASN A 39 8.35 -16.44 -13.14
N GLU A 40 8.77 -16.38 -11.88
CA GLU A 40 8.27 -15.37 -10.92
C GLU A 40 8.45 -13.91 -11.41
N PRO A 41 9.62 -13.49 -11.94
CA PRO A 41 9.79 -12.14 -12.48
C PRO A 41 8.83 -11.84 -13.64
N GLU A 42 8.72 -12.74 -14.62
CA GLU A 42 7.81 -12.57 -15.77
C GLU A 42 6.36 -12.42 -15.32
N ARG A 43 5.96 -13.18 -14.30
CA ARG A 43 4.61 -13.08 -13.71
C ARG A 43 4.37 -11.70 -13.09
N TYR A 44 5.36 -11.10 -12.42
CA TYR A 44 5.24 -9.75 -11.85
C TYR A 44 5.17 -8.68 -12.93
N GLU A 45 5.98 -8.80 -13.98
CA GLU A 45 5.92 -7.93 -15.15
C GLU A 45 4.54 -7.99 -15.81
N MET A 46 3.96 -9.19 -15.98
CA MET A 46 2.59 -9.35 -16.49
C MET A 46 1.53 -8.73 -15.56
N LEU A 47 1.70 -8.81 -14.24
CA LEU A 47 0.79 -8.19 -13.29
C LEU A 47 0.85 -6.67 -13.39
N ILE A 48 2.05 -6.07 -13.45
CA ILE A 48 2.22 -4.62 -13.59
C ILE A 48 1.72 -4.13 -14.94
N ALA A 49 2.05 -4.83 -16.04
CA ALA A 49 1.51 -4.52 -17.37
C ALA A 49 -0.04 -4.57 -17.39
N GLY A 50 -0.63 -5.43 -16.56
CA GLY A 50 -2.08 -5.49 -16.36
C GLY A 50 -2.69 -4.23 -15.73
N LEU A 51 -1.90 -3.31 -15.17
CA LEU A 51 -2.39 -2.03 -14.65
C LEU A 51 -2.63 -0.98 -15.74
N ALA A 52 -1.99 -1.12 -16.90
CA ALA A 52 -2.22 -0.21 -18.01
C ALA A 52 -3.66 -0.37 -18.52
N ASN A 53 -4.39 0.74 -18.54
CA ASN A 53 -5.76 0.82 -19.00
C ASN A 53 -5.77 1.02 -20.51
N ARG A 54 -6.62 0.27 -21.21
CA ARG A 54 -6.72 0.33 -22.67
C ARG A 54 -7.58 1.49 -23.18
N ASN A 55 -8.35 2.14 -22.31
CA ASN A 55 -8.99 3.40 -22.67
C ASN A 55 -7.94 4.52 -22.73
N ASP A 56 -8.21 5.54 -23.52
CA ASP A 56 -7.49 6.80 -23.37
C ASP A 56 -7.85 7.47 -22.05
N ALA A 57 -6.88 8.20 -21.48
CA ALA A 57 -7.12 9.01 -20.29
C ALA A 57 -8.17 10.09 -20.60
N PRO A 58 -9.24 10.25 -19.81
CA PRO A 58 -10.22 11.29 -20.06
C PRO A 58 -9.57 12.67 -19.87
N PRO A 59 -9.90 13.67 -20.72
CA PRO A 59 -9.44 15.03 -20.50
C PRO A 59 -9.98 15.58 -19.19
N LEU A 60 -9.12 16.29 -18.45
CA LEU A 60 -9.49 16.99 -17.23
C LEU A 60 -9.90 18.42 -17.60
N VAL A 61 -11.12 18.80 -17.26
CA VAL A 61 -11.70 20.12 -17.52
C VAL A 61 -11.71 20.93 -16.23
N GLU A 62 -11.18 22.15 -16.30
CA GLU A 62 -11.22 23.09 -15.19
C GLU A 62 -12.63 23.68 -15.02
N VAL A 63 -13.14 23.61 -13.80
CA VAL A 63 -14.42 24.17 -13.36
C VAL A 63 -14.18 25.05 -12.12
N SER A 64 -15.18 25.81 -11.69
CA SER A 64 -15.04 26.72 -10.53
C SER A 64 -14.65 26.01 -9.23
N THR A 65 -14.96 24.72 -9.11
CA THR A 65 -14.73 23.88 -7.93
C THR A 65 -13.46 23.04 -8.00
N GLY A 66 -12.71 23.08 -9.10
CA GLY A 66 -11.50 22.28 -9.31
C GLY A 66 -11.40 21.67 -10.72
N GLN A 67 -10.91 20.44 -10.80
CA GLN A 67 -10.83 19.69 -12.07
C GLN A 67 -11.78 18.49 -12.08
N LEU A 68 -12.55 18.37 -13.16
CA LEU A 68 -13.45 17.24 -13.41
C LEU A 68 -13.04 16.48 -14.67
N PRO A 69 -13.14 15.15 -14.70
CA PRO A 69 -12.82 14.37 -15.87
C PRO A 69 -14.02 14.32 -16.83
N MET A 70 -13.77 14.57 -18.11
CA MET A 70 -14.75 14.45 -19.17
C MET A 70 -14.59 13.09 -19.86
N PHE A 71 -15.13 12.05 -19.23
CA PHE A 71 -15.14 10.71 -19.82
C PHE A 71 -15.95 10.69 -21.12
N PRO A 72 -15.45 10.05 -22.19
CA PRO A 72 -16.22 9.88 -23.41
C PRO A 72 -17.44 8.98 -23.17
N GLU A 73 -18.49 9.11 -24.00
CA GLU A 73 -19.72 8.31 -23.85
C GLU A 73 -19.47 6.81 -24.04
N ASN A 74 -18.50 6.46 -24.89
CA ASN A 74 -18.09 5.09 -25.18
C ASN A 74 -16.95 4.59 -24.27
N PHE A 75 -16.68 5.24 -23.13
CA PHE A 75 -15.65 4.79 -22.19
C PHE A 75 -15.97 3.36 -21.68
N ASP A 76 -15.01 2.44 -21.82
CA ASP A 76 -15.19 1.07 -21.36
C ASP A 76 -14.96 0.96 -19.85
N TRP A 77 -16.05 1.00 -19.08
CA TRP A 77 -16.00 0.85 -17.63
C TRP A 77 -15.53 -0.53 -17.16
N SER A 78 -15.67 -1.57 -17.99
CA SER A 78 -15.22 -2.92 -17.64
C SER A 78 -13.68 -3.00 -17.59
N GLU A 79 -13.01 -2.15 -18.37
CA GLU A 79 -11.55 -2.03 -18.35
C GLU A 79 -11.06 -1.39 -17.05
N GLN A 80 -11.77 -0.38 -16.51
CA GLN A 80 -11.46 0.17 -15.19
C GLN A 80 -11.62 -0.89 -14.09
N GLU A 81 -12.68 -1.69 -14.14
CA GLU A 81 -12.86 -2.81 -13.21
C GLU A 81 -11.76 -3.86 -13.34
N ARG A 82 -11.29 -4.14 -14.56
CA ARG A 82 -10.18 -5.06 -14.82
C ARG A 82 -8.90 -4.55 -14.15
N VAL A 83 -8.54 -3.29 -14.36
CA VAL A 83 -7.37 -2.66 -13.72
C VAL A 83 -7.49 -2.73 -12.19
N MET A 84 -8.66 -2.45 -11.63
CA MET A 84 -8.89 -2.56 -10.19
C MET A 84 -8.77 -3.98 -9.64
N LYS A 85 -9.20 -4.99 -10.40
CA LYS A 85 -9.00 -6.41 -10.02
C LYS A 85 -7.52 -6.78 -10.04
N VAL A 86 -6.76 -6.30 -11.02
CA VAL A 86 -5.30 -6.52 -11.08
C VAL A 86 -4.63 -5.83 -9.89
N TRP A 87 -4.95 -4.56 -9.64
CA TRP A 87 -4.45 -3.81 -8.50
C TRP A 87 -4.74 -4.52 -7.18
N GLY A 88 -5.97 -4.99 -6.97
CA GLY A 88 -6.34 -5.75 -5.77
C GLY A 88 -5.49 -7.03 -5.57
N ARG A 89 -5.14 -7.75 -6.65
CA ARG A 89 -4.24 -8.91 -6.57
C ARG A 89 -2.81 -8.53 -6.20
N ILE A 90 -2.30 -7.45 -6.78
CA ILE A 90 -0.98 -6.90 -6.45
C ILE A 90 -0.92 -6.54 -4.96
N MET A 91 -1.97 -5.94 -4.41
CA MET A 91 -2.06 -5.58 -2.99
C MET A 91 -2.11 -6.77 -2.04
N GLN A 92 -2.57 -7.93 -2.51
CA GLN A 92 -2.62 -9.17 -1.74
C GLN A 92 -1.33 -10.01 -1.88
N THR A 93 -0.37 -9.54 -2.68
CA THR A 93 0.88 -10.27 -2.93
C THR A 93 1.98 -9.72 -2.02
N ASP A 94 2.41 -10.57 -1.08
CA ASP A 94 3.47 -10.31 -0.10
C ASP A 94 4.78 -10.94 -0.57
N ASP A 95 5.36 -10.36 -1.62
CA ASP A 95 6.63 -10.80 -2.21
C ASP A 95 7.61 -9.63 -2.39
N SER A 96 8.88 -9.85 -2.02
CA SER A 96 9.97 -8.90 -2.20
C SER A 96 10.41 -8.71 -3.65
N LEU A 97 10.25 -9.71 -4.52
CA LEU A 97 10.58 -9.60 -5.94
C LEU A 97 9.59 -8.68 -6.67
N LEU A 98 8.33 -8.69 -6.26
CA LEU A 98 7.32 -7.76 -6.74
C LEU A 98 7.66 -6.31 -6.37
N PHE A 99 8.29 -6.08 -5.20
CA PHE A 99 8.77 -4.75 -4.82
C PHE A 99 9.80 -4.21 -5.82
N GLU A 100 10.78 -5.02 -6.22
CA GLU A 100 11.78 -4.59 -7.23
C GLU A 100 11.13 -4.31 -8.59
N SER A 101 10.11 -5.10 -8.94
CA SER A 101 9.35 -4.87 -10.16
C SER A 101 8.65 -3.50 -10.12
N PHE A 102 8.05 -3.09 -8.99
CA PHE A 102 7.49 -1.75 -8.87
C PHE A 102 8.52 -0.63 -9.04
N ILE A 103 9.75 -0.81 -8.54
CA ILE A 103 10.83 0.17 -8.68
C ILE A 103 11.15 0.41 -10.16
N ASN A 104 11.20 -0.67 -10.96
CA ASN A 104 11.47 -0.58 -12.40
C ASN A 104 10.38 0.18 -13.17
N HIS A 105 9.15 0.20 -12.66
CA HIS A 105 8.00 0.82 -13.30
C HIS A 105 7.62 2.20 -12.72
N LEU A 106 8.42 2.81 -11.85
CA LEU A 106 8.12 4.12 -11.23
C LEU A 106 7.91 5.27 -12.22
N HIS A 107 8.42 5.12 -13.45
CA HIS A 107 8.35 6.11 -14.52
C HIS A 107 7.42 5.68 -15.67
N ASP A 108 6.67 4.59 -15.53
CA ASP A 108 5.69 4.19 -16.53
C ASP A 108 4.53 5.20 -16.58
N ALA A 109 4.50 5.99 -17.65
CA ALA A 109 3.50 7.04 -17.88
C ALA A 109 2.18 6.51 -18.47
N SER A 110 2.08 5.21 -18.73
CA SER A 110 0.86 4.59 -19.26
C SER A 110 -0.32 4.87 -18.33
N TYR A 111 -1.44 5.29 -18.90
CA TYR A 111 -2.64 5.59 -18.13
C TYR A 111 -3.16 4.33 -17.43
N ALA A 112 -3.56 4.46 -16.17
CA ALA A 112 -4.13 3.37 -15.38
C ALA A 112 -5.56 3.68 -14.92
N LEU A 113 -5.77 4.79 -14.21
CA LEU A 113 -7.06 5.10 -13.59
C LEU A 113 -7.26 6.61 -13.49
N THR A 114 -8.51 7.06 -13.53
CA THR A 114 -8.87 8.42 -13.11
C THR A 114 -9.51 8.36 -11.72
N ALA A 115 -9.00 9.15 -10.78
CA ALA A 115 -9.49 9.19 -9.41
C ALA A 115 -9.57 10.62 -8.90
N ASN A 116 -10.51 10.89 -7.98
CA ASN A 116 -10.53 12.10 -7.19
C ASN A 116 -9.75 11.87 -5.89
N CYS A 117 -8.68 12.65 -5.68
CA CYS A 117 -7.92 12.60 -4.44
C CYS A 117 -8.60 13.50 -3.40
N LEU A 118 -9.05 12.89 -2.30
CA LEU A 118 -9.78 13.57 -1.22
C LEU A 118 -9.09 14.84 -0.71
N ALA A 119 -7.75 14.86 -0.71
CA ALA A 119 -6.94 15.98 -0.23
C ALA A 119 -7.14 17.28 -1.03
N HIS A 120 -7.49 17.18 -2.32
CA HIS A 120 -7.53 18.35 -3.22
C HIS A 120 -8.86 18.51 -3.95
N ARG A 121 -9.80 17.56 -3.80
CA ARG A 121 -11.08 17.49 -4.52
C ARG A 121 -10.95 17.50 -6.06
N ASN A 122 -9.73 17.45 -6.58
CA ASN A 122 -9.43 17.45 -8.00
C ASN A 122 -9.32 16.02 -8.50
N ALA A 123 -9.97 15.77 -9.64
CA ALA A 123 -9.71 14.56 -10.40
C ALA A 123 -8.29 14.59 -10.97
N SER A 124 -7.67 13.42 -11.04
CA SER A 124 -6.34 13.21 -11.60
C SER A 124 -6.33 11.91 -12.39
N ASN A 125 -5.58 11.92 -13.50
CA ASN A 125 -5.26 10.71 -14.24
C ASN A 125 -3.98 10.13 -13.65
N LEU A 126 -4.10 8.95 -13.05
CA LEU A 126 -3.01 8.19 -12.46
C LEU A 126 -2.40 7.28 -13.54
N SER A 127 -1.08 7.29 -13.59
CA SER A 127 -0.29 6.38 -14.41
C SER A 127 -0.02 5.05 -13.70
N VAL A 128 0.46 4.05 -14.45
CA VAL A 128 1.00 2.80 -13.87
C VAL A 128 2.13 3.11 -12.88
N GLY A 129 2.99 4.07 -13.19
CA GLY A 129 4.06 4.53 -12.31
C GLY A 129 3.55 5.15 -11.02
N ASP A 130 2.43 5.89 -11.05
CA ASP A 130 1.80 6.41 -9.84
C ASP A 130 1.29 5.30 -8.93
N LEU A 131 0.69 4.25 -9.51
CA LEU A 131 0.25 3.07 -8.75
C LEU A 131 1.46 2.32 -8.17
N CYS A 132 2.50 2.06 -8.97
CA CYS A 132 3.73 1.42 -8.50
C CYS A 132 4.39 2.21 -7.36
N ARG A 133 4.44 3.54 -7.48
CA ARG A 133 4.95 4.44 -6.44
C ARG A 133 4.15 4.32 -5.15
N LYS A 134 2.81 4.29 -5.22
CA LYS A 134 1.95 4.06 -4.05
C LYS A 134 2.22 2.69 -3.41
N ALA A 135 2.39 1.63 -4.21
CA ALA A 135 2.72 0.29 -3.72
C ALA A 135 4.07 0.27 -2.98
N VAL A 136 5.10 0.89 -3.55
CA VAL A 136 6.43 1.02 -2.95
C VAL A 136 6.35 1.75 -1.62
N TRP A 137 5.69 2.91 -1.56
CA TRP A 137 5.54 3.68 -0.32
C TRP A 137 4.77 2.94 0.76
N ALA A 138 3.76 2.14 0.39
CA ALA A 138 3.06 1.31 1.37
C ALA A 138 3.98 0.28 2.03
N ARG A 139 5.05 -0.18 1.37
CA ARG A 139 6.05 -1.04 2.01
C ARG A 139 6.84 -0.33 3.11
N PHE A 140 6.75 0.99 3.21
CA PHE A 140 7.36 1.82 4.26
C PHE A 140 6.31 2.55 5.12
N ASN A 141 5.04 2.15 5.06
CA ASN A 141 3.96 2.88 5.73
C ASN A 141 4.10 2.92 7.26
N PHE A 142 4.88 2.02 7.86
CA PHE A 142 5.23 2.06 9.29
C PHE A 142 6.20 3.19 9.65
N ALA A 143 7.05 3.61 8.70
CA ALA A 143 8.00 4.71 8.89
C ALA A 143 7.33 6.06 8.61
N ILE A 144 6.23 6.07 7.84
CA ILE A 144 5.34 7.21 7.68
C ILE A 144 4.39 7.22 8.87
N VAL A 145 4.77 7.96 9.91
CA VAL A 145 4.07 7.94 11.18
C VAL A 145 2.66 8.53 11.04
N HIS A 146 1.67 7.64 10.95
CA HIS A 146 0.27 7.98 11.16
C HIS A 146 0.01 8.13 12.66
N LEU A 147 -0.01 9.35 13.19
CA LEU A 147 -0.47 9.58 14.55
C LEU A 147 -2.00 9.71 14.58
N THR A 148 -2.66 8.84 15.33
CA THR A 148 -3.93 9.13 15.99
C THR A 148 -3.64 9.88 17.29
N LYS A 149 -4.32 11.00 17.52
CA LYS A 149 -4.32 11.67 18.82
C LYS A 149 -5.56 11.26 19.59
N GLU A 150 -5.38 10.83 20.83
CA GLU A 150 -6.44 10.90 21.83
C GLU A 150 -6.62 12.40 22.20
N GLY A 151 -7.81 12.95 21.94
CA GLY A 151 -8.27 14.20 22.55
C GLY A 151 -8.14 15.52 21.77
N GLY A 152 -8.33 15.57 20.44
CA GLY A 152 -8.50 16.84 19.72
C GLY A 152 -8.57 16.74 18.19
N ASP A 153 -9.24 17.70 17.56
CA ASP A 153 -9.84 17.66 16.20
C ASP A 153 -8.88 17.71 14.98
N ARG A 154 -7.60 17.35 15.15
CA ARG A 154 -6.65 17.23 14.03
C ARG A 154 -5.76 15.99 14.17
N SER A 155 -6.04 15.03 13.30
CA SER A 155 -5.25 13.83 13.03
C SER A 155 -4.05 14.19 12.16
N ASP A 156 -3.04 14.83 12.76
CA ASP A 156 -1.87 15.24 11.99
C ASP A 156 -0.95 14.03 11.76
N ARG A 157 -1.06 13.44 10.56
CA ARG A 157 -0.06 12.55 9.99
C ARG A 157 1.27 13.31 10.00
N ILE A 158 2.31 12.80 10.68
CA ILE A 158 3.62 13.44 10.64
C ILE A 158 4.30 12.97 9.36
N ARG A 159 4.53 13.91 8.43
CA ARG A 159 5.32 13.64 7.23
C ARG A 159 6.79 13.90 7.56
N LEU A 160 7.53 12.83 7.80
CA LEU A 160 8.97 12.90 7.96
C LEU A 160 9.64 12.91 6.58
N ASP A 161 10.61 13.80 6.39
CA ASP A 161 11.53 13.70 5.25
C ASP A 161 12.67 12.76 5.64
N LEU A 162 12.65 11.54 5.10
CA LEU A 162 13.68 10.52 5.32
C LEU A 162 14.75 10.54 4.22
N GLY A 163 14.79 11.57 3.37
CA GLY A 163 15.63 11.59 2.17
C GLY A 163 15.18 10.57 1.12
N MET A 164 13.92 10.12 1.20
CA MET A 164 13.32 9.08 0.35
C MET A 164 12.38 9.65 -0.72
N THR A 165 12.34 10.98 -0.89
CA THR A 165 11.43 11.66 -1.83
C THR A 165 11.52 11.09 -3.25
N ASP A 166 12.75 10.87 -3.73
CA ASP A 166 13.01 10.06 -4.93
C ASP A 166 13.38 8.63 -4.52
N ILE A 167 12.35 7.79 -4.39
CA ILE A 167 12.52 6.41 -3.94
C ILE A 167 13.31 5.54 -4.93
N GLY A 168 13.29 5.86 -6.22
CA GLY A 168 14.07 5.16 -7.24
C GLY A 168 15.56 5.42 -7.07
N SER A 169 15.92 6.71 -6.93
CA SER A 169 17.30 7.10 -6.62
C SER A 169 17.75 6.53 -5.27
N TRP A 170 16.93 6.64 -4.22
CA TRP A 170 17.21 6.10 -2.89
C TRP A 170 17.44 4.57 -2.90
N ARG A 171 16.66 3.82 -3.69
CA ARG A 171 16.82 2.38 -3.88
C ARG A 171 18.12 2.04 -4.61
N SER A 172 18.50 2.84 -5.61
CA SER A 172 19.69 2.60 -6.44
C SER A 172 21.00 2.68 -5.64
N THR A 173 21.10 3.62 -4.69
CA THR A 173 22.27 3.73 -3.78
C THR A 173 22.32 2.61 -2.74
N ARG A 174 21.29 1.75 -2.69
CA ARG A 174 21.14 0.62 -1.76
C ARG A 174 20.96 -0.71 -2.48
N SER A 175 21.39 -0.82 -3.74
CA SER A 175 21.16 -1.98 -4.61
C SER A 175 21.43 -3.35 -3.96
N GLY A 176 22.47 -3.46 -3.11
CA GLY A 176 22.82 -4.69 -2.40
C GLY A 176 21.97 -5.06 -1.18
N LYS A 177 21.03 -4.20 -0.75
CA LYS A 177 20.13 -4.47 0.38
C LYS A 177 18.83 -5.12 -0.11
N CYS A 178 18.35 -6.09 0.64
CA CYS A 178 17.01 -6.66 0.44
C CYS A 178 15.94 -5.85 1.19
N LEU A 179 14.65 -6.09 0.89
CA LEU A 179 13.56 -5.24 1.36
C LEU A 179 13.49 -5.10 2.89
N TRP A 180 13.73 -6.15 3.67
CA TRP A 180 13.67 -6.04 5.13
C TRP A 180 14.82 -5.19 5.71
N GLU A 181 16.00 -5.19 5.07
CA GLU A 181 17.12 -4.33 5.44
C GLU A 181 16.82 -2.86 5.09
N LEU A 182 16.18 -2.62 3.94
CA LEU A 182 15.69 -1.29 3.55
C LEU A 182 14.65 -0.77 4.56
N GLN A 183 13.75 -1.64 5.00
CA GLN A 183 12.74 -1.30 6.02
C GLN A 183 13.38 -1.02 7.39
N LEU A 184 14.40 -1.78 7.77
CA LEU A 184 15.17 -1.56 8.99
C LEU A 184 15.86 -0.19 8.95
N GLU A 185 16.51 0.14 7.83
CA GLU A 185 17.14 1.45 7.65
C GLU A 185 16.10 2.59 7.69
N ALA A 186 14.95 2.44 7.03
CA ALA A 186 13.89 3.44 7.07
C ALA A 186 13.35 3.66 8.51
N CYS A 187 13.22 2.60 9.31
CA CYS A 187 12.89 2.69 10.74
C CYS A 187 13.92 3.51 11.53
N GLN A 188 15.21 3.30 11.26
CA GLN A 188 16.31 4.00 11.95
C GLN A 188 16.33 5.48 11.57
N LEU A 189 16.24 5.79 10.27
CA LEU A 189 16.13 7.17 9.78
C LEU A 189 14.91 7.89 10.38
N ALA A 190 13.76 7.21 10.45
CA ALA A 190 12.57 7.77 11.09
C ALA A 190 12.79 8.05 12.58
N SER A 191 13.43 7.12 13.30
CA SER A 191 13.77 7.30 14.72
C SER A 191 14.64 8.54 14.94
N GLU A 192 15.70 8.70 14.16
CA GLU A 192 16.61 9.85 14.22
C GLU A 192 15.88 11.17 13.91
N ALA A 193 15.05 11.20 12.86
CA ALA A 193 14.27 12.38 12.49
C ALA A 193 13.29 12.82 13.59
N ILE A 194 12.63 11.87 14.25
CA ILE A 194 11.68 12.15 15.35
C ILE A 194 12.39 12.66 16.61
N GLU A 195 13.60 12.16 16.89
CA GLU A 195 14.40 12.66 18.02
C GLU A 195 14.87 14.09 17.78
N ALA A 196 15.21 14.44 16.54
CA ALA A 196 15.64 15.78 16.14
C ALA A 196 14.50 16.80 16.07
N ASP A 197 13.25 16.36 15.82
CA ASP A 197 12.10 17.24 15.69
C ASP A 197 11.61 17.80 17.04
N GLN A 198 11.76 19.11 17.22
CA GLN A 198 11.37 19.82 18.44
C GLN A 198 9.86 20.12 18.54
N HIS A 199 9.11 19.99 17.44
CA HIS A 199 7.66 20.25 17.40
C HIS A 199 6.82 19.06 17.85
N ILE A 200 7.39 17.86 17.89
CA ILE A 200 6.71 16.65 18.37
C ILE A 200 6.66 16.66 19.90
N SER A 201 5.46 16.50 20.46
CA SER A 201 5.31 16.39 21.92
C SER A 201 6.06 15.16 22.45
N ARG A 202 6.56 15.24 23.68
CA ARG A 202 7.27 14.12 24.31
C ARG A 202 6.47 12.82 24.29
N GLU A 203 5.19 12.88 24.61
CA GLU A 203 4.31 11.71 24.62
C GLU A 203 4.16 11.09 23.22
N ALA A 204 3.96 11.93 22.19
CA ALA A 204 3.89 11.44 20.81
C ALA A 204 5.23 10.82 20.39
N ARG A 205 6.35 11.49 20.68
CA ARG A 205 7.70 10.97 20.43
C ARG A 205 7.89 9.60 21.07
N ASP A 206 7.61 9.45 22.35
CA ASP A 206 7.79 8.20 23.10
C ASP A 206 6.94 7.06 22.52
N ARG A 207 5.67 7.35 22.16
CA ARG A 207 4.78 6.37 21.53
C ARG A 207 5.28 5.92 20.16
N ILE A 208 5.69 6.85 19.30
CA ILE A 208 6.19 6.52 17.96
C ILE A 208 7.49 5.72 18.07
N GLN A 209 8.41 6.18 18.92
CA GLN A 209 9.66 5.50 19.22
C GLN A 209 9.44 4.07 19.71
N SER A 210 8.47 3.86 20.59
CA SER A 210 8.09 2.51 21.04
C SER A 210 7.65 1.64 19.85
N ASN A 211 6.77 2.17 18.98
CA ASN A 211 6.31 1.42 17.81
C ASN A 211 7.47 1.09 16.84
N LEU A 212 8.33 2.06 16.53
CA LEU A 212 9.49 1.84 15.66
C LEU A 212 10.44 0.77 16.25
N ARG A 213 10.70 0.80 17.56
CA ARG A 213 11.52 -0.23 18.24
C ARG A 213 10.91 -1.62 18.13
N GLU A 214 9.59 -1.75 18.25
CA GLU A 214 8.89 -3.02 18.05
C GLU A 214 9.08 -3.53 16.61
N ARG A 215 8.96 -2.65 15.61
CA ARG A 215 9.18 -3.00 14.19
C ARG A 215 10.63 -3.38 13.90
N ILE A 216 11.60 -2.61 14.40
CA ILE A 216 13.03 -2.92 14.31
C ILE A 216 13.32 -4.29 14.92
N THR A 217 12.75 -4.57 16.09
CA THR A 217 12.91 -5.87 16.77
C THR A 217 12.30 -6.99 15.93
N ALA A 218 11.10 -6.79 15.38
CA ALA A 218 10.44 -7.78 14.52
C ALA A 218 11.26 -8.08 13.25
N LEU A 219 11.73 -7.05 12.55
CA LEU A 219 12.56 -7.17 11.34
C LEU A 219 13.87 -7.90 11.62
N ASN A 220 14.58 -7.52 12.70
CA ASN A 220 15.82 -8.18 13.08
C ASN A 220 15.64 -9.65 13.45
N LYS A 221 14.51 -9.97 14.11
CA LYS A 221 14.20 -11.34 14.54
C LYS A 221 13.77 -12.22 13.37
N SER A 222 12.89 -11.72 12.49
CA SER A 222 12.34 -12.51 11.38
C SER A 222 13.23 -12.54 10.15
N ARG A 223 14.07 -11.50 9.96
CA ARG A 223 14.82 -11.24 8.72
C ARG A 223 13.92 -11.35 7.48
N SER A 224 12.67 -10.94 7.64
CA SER A 224 11.62 -11.04 6.64
C SER A 224 10.92 -9.69 6.51
N PRO A 225 10.58 -9.25 5.29
CA PRO A 225 9.91 -7.97 5.10
C PRO A 225 8.55 -7.94 5.80
N LEU A 226 8.15 -6.75 6.24
CA LEU A 226 6.80 -6.47 6.69
C LEU A 226 5.98 -5.94 5.51
N PHE A 227 4.76 -6.42 5.36
CA PHE A 227 3.86 -5.97 4.31
C PHE A 227 2.64 -5.25 4.90
N PHE A 228 2.22 -4.19 4.21
CA PHE A 228 1.13 -3.32 4.64
C PHE A 228 0.18 -3.09 3.46
N PRO A 229 -1.13 -2.92 3.74
CA PRO A 229 -2.08 -2.53 2.72
C PRO A 229 -1.77 -1.13 2.21
N VAL A 230 -1.94 -0.89 0.90
CA VAL A 230 -1.97 0.48 0.36
C VAL A 230 -3.28 1.13 0.78
N ASP A 231 -3.19 2.30 1.40
CA ASP A 231 -4.34 3.17 1.68
C ASP A 231 -4.92 3.69 0.35
N TRP A 232 -5.99 3.05 -0.12
CA TRP A 232 -6.74 3.48 -1.31
C TRP A 232 -7.97 4.33 -0.94
N ASP A 233 -8.31 4.44 0.33
CA ASP A 233 -9.53 5.12 0.79
C ASP A 233 -9.49 6.63 0.47
N ALA A 234 -8.28 7.17 0.27
CA ALA A 234 -8.06 8.55 -0.17
C ALA A 234 -8.38 8.80 -1.66
N CYS A 235 -8.58 7.76 -2.47
CA CYS A 235 -8.82 7.84 -3.91
C CYS A 235 -10.25 7.40 -4.24
N ILE A 236 -11.11 8.36 -4.57
CA ILE A 236 -12.48 8.07 -5.02
C ILE A 236 -12.46 7.83 -6.52
N LEU A 237 -12.73 6.60 -6.93
CA LEU A 237 -12.88 6.25 -8.34
C LEU A 237 -14.20 6.74 -8.91
N PHE A 238 -14.17 7.05 -10.20
CA PHE A 238 -15.36 7.36 -10.98
C PHE A 238 -16.09 6.06 -11.36
N ASP A 239 -17.40 6.16 -11.46
CA ASP A 239 -18.30 5.14 -11.99
C ASP A 239 -19.17 5.82 -13.07
N PRO A 240 -19.97 5.07 -13.85
CA PRO A 240 -20.80 5.67 -14.91
C PRO A 240 -21.68 6.82 -14.41
N SER A 241 -22.22 6.73 -13.19
CA SER A 241 -23.09 7.75 -12.60
C SER A 241 -22.31 9.00 -12.18
N LYS A 242 -21.12 8.85 -11.58
CA LYS A 242 -20.22 9.97 -11.28
C LYS A 242 -19.71 10.66 -12.53
N ALA A 243 -19.38 9.92 -13.58
CA ALA A 243 -18.95 10.47 -14.86
C ALA A 243 -20.08 11.27 -15.55
N GLU A 244 -21.31 10.74 -15.53
CA GLU A 244 -22.47 11.46 -16.05
C GLU A 244 -22.74 12.76 -15.28
N ARG A 245 -22.63 12.72 -13.94
CA ARG A 245 -22.72 13.94 -13.12
C ARG A 245 -21.62 14.95 -13.46
N ALA A 246 -20.38 14.49 -13.63
CA ALA A 246 -19.26 15.36 -14.02
C ALA A 246 -19.50 16.01 -15.38
N ARG A 247 -20.00 15.28 -16.38
CA ARG A 247 -20.36 15.85 -17.70
C ARG A 247 -21.43 16.93 -17.59
N LYS A 248 -22.49 16.70 -16.81
CA LYS A 248 -23.55 17.70 -16.57
C LYS A 248 -23.01 18.97 -15.90
N GLU A 249 -22.17 18.80 -14.88
CA GLU A 249 -21.55 19.94 -14.18
C GLU A 249 -20.64 20.75 -15.11
N ILE A 250 -19.84 20.08 -15.93
CA ILE A 250 -19.00 20.73 -16.95
C ILE A 250 -19.85 21.50 -17.97
N ALA A 251 -20.97 20.92 -18.42
CA ALA A 251 -21.86 21.57 -19.38
C ALA A 251 -22.48 22.85 -18.79
N LEU A 252 -22.99 22.79 -17.56
CA LEU A 252 -23.59 23.94 -16.87
C LEU A 252 -22.56 25.05 -16.60
N GLY A 253 -21.34 24.70 -16.22
CA GLY A 253 -20.27 25.68 -15.93
C GLY A 253 -19.71 26.41 -17.16
N ARG A 254 -20.01 25.94 -18.38
CA ARG A 254 -19.63 26.62 -19.63
C ARG A 254 -20.58 27.75 -20.00
N ASP A 255 -21.85 27.66 -19.61
CA ASP A 255 -22.87 28.65 -19.97
C ASP A 255 -22.76 29.96 -19.16
N GLU A 256 -22.04 29.96 -18.04
CA GLU A 256 -21.93 31.12 -17.14
C GLU A 256 -20.69 32.02 -17.35
N ARG A 257 -19.83 31.73 -18.34
CA ARG A 257 -18.72 32.64 -18.69
C ARG A 257 -19.06 33.45 -19.94
N PRO A 258 -19.55 34.70 -19.82
CA PRO A 258 -19.64 35.59 -20.97
C PRO A 258 -18.22 35.84 -21.50
N GLU A 259 -18.05 35.68 -22.82
CA GLU A 259 -16.80 35.93 -23.56
C GLU A 259 -16.31 37.38 -23.42
#